data_AF-V7FYP6-F1
#
_entry.id   AF-V7FYP6-F1
#
_cell.length_a   1.000
_cell.length_b   1.000
_cell.length_c   1.000
_cell.angle_alpha   90.00
_cell.angle_beta   90.00
_cell.angle_gamma   90.00
#
_symmetry.space_group_name_H-M   'P 1'
#
loop_
_entity.id
_entity.type
_entity.pdbx_description
1 polymer ?
#
loop_
_entity_poly.entity_id
_entity_poly.type
_entity_poly.pdbx_seq_one_letter_code
_entity_poly.pdbx_strand_id
1 'polypeptide(L)' 'MYDLKGLNCPLPVLKAKKRLAAMQPGSRLWLETTDPLAVIDIPAFCADAGHQLVETSAVSGGHRFLVERGA' A
#
# COMPACT_ATOMS: atom_id res chain seq x y z
N MET A 1 10.72 -2.75 0.35
CA MET A 1 10.16 -1.40 0.12
C MET A 1 9.71 -1.32 -1.32
N TYR A 2 8.48 -0.90 -1.58
CA TYR A 2 7.94 -0.71 -2.92
C TYR A 2 7.66 0.76 -3.15
N ASP A 3 8.48 1.36 -4.01
CA ASP A 3 8.43 2.77 -4.33
C ASP A 3 7.33 3.06 -5.35
N LEU A 4 6.37 3.88 -4.93
CA LEU A 4 5.21 4.36 -5.67
C LEU A 4 5.14 5.89 -5.63
N LYS A 5 6.26 6.57 -5.36
CA LYS A 5 6.35 8.04 -5.43
C LYS A 5 6.18 8.53 -6.86
N GLY A 6 5.64 9.74 -7.00
CA GLY A 6 5.35 10.34 -8.30
C GLY A 6 4.17 9.72 -9.05
N LEU A 7 3.56 8.67 -8.50
CA LEU A 7 2.30 8.12 -8.99
C LEU A 7 1.15 8.78 -8.25
N ASN A 8 0.07 9.10 -8.98
CA ASN A 8 -1.16 9.64 -8.42
C ASN A 8 -2.28 8.61 -8.51
N CYS A 9 -3.33 8.80 -7.71
CA CYS A 9 -4.52 7.96 -7.70
C CYS A 9 -5.06 7.71 -9.14
N PRO A 10 -5.40 6.46 -9.49
CA PRO A 10 -5.45 5.25 -8.66
C PRO A 10 -4.18 4.37 -8.71
N LEU A 11 -3.08 4.87 -9.28
CA LEU A 11 -1.91 4.06 -9.63
C LEU A 11 -1.22 3.39 -8.43
N PRO A 12 -1.02 4.04 -7.27
CA PRO A 12 -0.40 3.38 -6.11
C PRO A 12 -1.16 2.12 -5.67
N VAL A 13 -2.49 2.19 -5.60
CA VAL A 13 -3.34 1.04 -5.25
C VAL A 13 -3.25 -0.07 -6.30
N LEU A 14 -3.37 0.27 -7.59
CA LEU A 14 -3.31 -0.74 -8.65
C LEU A 14 -1.97 -1.48 -8.67
N LYS A 15 -0.86 -0.76 -8.44
CA LYS A 15 0.46 -1.37 -8.36
C LYS A 15 0.63 -2.21 -7.09
N ALA A 16 0.18 -1.70 -5.94
CA ALA A 16 0.18 -2.44 -4.68
C ALA A 16 -0.60 -3.76 -4.80
N LYS A 17 -1.82 -3.71 -5.36
CA LYS A 17 -2.66 -4.89 -5.66
C LYS A 17 -1.91 -5.91 -6.50
N LYS A 18 -1.33 -5.50 -7.62
CA LYS A 18 -0.57 -6.41 -8.51
C LYS A 18 0.62 -7.04 -7.78
N ARG A 19 1.33 -6.27 -6.95
CA ARG A 19 2.48 -6.77 -6.21
C ARG A 19 2.07 -7.76 -5.11
N LEU A 20 1.05 -7.44 -4.33
CA LEU A 20 0.53 -8.29 -3.25
C LEU A 20 -0.10 -9.59 -3.77
N ALA A 21 -0.76 -9.56 -4.93
CA ALA A 21 -1.31 -10.76 -5.57
C ALA A 21 -0.24 -11.81 -5.94
N ALA A 22 1.01 -11.39 -6.14
CA ALA A 22 2.14 -12.28 -6.42
C ALA A 22 2.90 -12.73 -5.16
N MET A 23 2.46 -12.32 -3.97
CA MET A 23 3.11 -12.64 -2.70
C MET A 23 2.36 -13.76 -1.96
N GLN A 24 3.09 -14.50 -1.14
CA GLN A 24 2.49 -15.51 -0.27
C GLN A 24 1.67 -14.84 0.85
N PRO A 25 0.54 -15.44 1.28
CA PRO A 25 -0.16 -15.04 2.50
C PRO A 25 0.78 -14.91 3.70
N GLY A 26 0.54 -13.90 4.55
CA GLY A 26 1.38 -13.54 5.69
C GLY A 26 2.65 -12.75 5.33
N SER A 27 2.97 -12.60 4.04
CA SER A 27 4.12 -11.79 3.62
C SER A 27 3.84 -10.30 3.80
N ARG A 28 4.85 -9.54 4.21
CA ARG A 28 4.74 -8.09 4.43
C ARG A 28 5.41 -7.28 3.33
N LEU A 29 4.77 -6.18 2.96
CA LEU A 29 5.23 -5.24 1.95
C LEU A 29 5.12 -3.81 2.48
N TRP A 30 6.26 -3.12 2.54
CA TRP A 30 6.27 -1.67 2.67
C TRP A 30 5.92 -1.01 1.33
N LEU A 31 4.92 -0.13 1.33
CA LEU A 31 4.54 0.76 0.24
C LEU A 31 4.94 2.18 0.61
N GLU A 32 5.51 2.95 -0.31
CA GLU A 32 5.80 4.37 -0.09
C GLU A 32 5.35 5.20 -1.29
N THR A 33 4.58 6.26 -1.05
CA THR A 33 4.00 7.09 -2.11
C THR A 33 3.90 8.55 -1.70
N THR A 34 3.90 9.44 -2.68
CA THR A 34 3.68 10.89 -2.52
C THR A 34 2.24 11.30 -2.85
N ASP A 35 1.37 10.35 -3.19
CA ASP A 35 -0.04 10.62 -3.45
C ASP A 35 -0.75 11.01 -2.14
N PRO A 36 -1.35 12.21 -2.03
CA PRO A 36 -2.07 12.63 -0.84
C PRO A 36 -3.32 11.77 -0.57
N LEU A 37 -3.93 11.18 -1.61
CA LEU A 37 -5.12 10.34 -1.45
C LEU A 37 -4.80 8.94 -0.93
N ALA A 38 -3.53 8.51 -0.94
CA ALA A 38 -3.13 7.19 -0.49
C ALA A 38 -3.46 6.93 0.99
N VAL A 39 -3.57 7.97 1.83
CA VAL A 39 -3.98 7.87 3.24
C VAL A 39 -5.39 7.30 3.38
N ILE A 40 -6.26 7.53 2.39
CA ILE A 40 -7.64 7.01 2.36
C ILE A 40 -7.69 5.73 1.54
N ASP A 41 -7.04 5.75 0.36
CA ASP A 41 -7.16 4.68 -0.62
C ASP A 41 -6.45 3.38 -0.20
N ILE A 42 -5.28 3.46 0.47
CA ILE A 42 -4.52 2.27 0.87
C ILE A 42 -5.24 1.50 2.00
N PRO A 43 -5.74 2.15 3.07
CA PRO A 43 -6.56 1.44 4.07
C PRO A 43 -7.83 0.83 3.49
N ALA A 44 -8.55 1.56 2.65
CA ALA A 44 -9.76 1.06 2.00
C ALA A 44 -9.45 -0.16 1.11
N PHE A 45 -8.42 -0.06 0.27
CA PHE A 45 -7.92 -1.18 -0.52
C PHE A 45 -7.57 -2.40 0.34
N CYS A 46 -6.89 -2.22 1.47
CA CYS A 46 -6.52 -3.33 2.34
C CYS A 46 -7.77 -4.03 2.89
N ALA A 47 -8.74 -3.26 3.40
CA ALA A 47 -10.00 -3.79 3.91
C ALA A 47 -10.78 -4.57 2.83
N ASP A 48 -10.93 -3.97 1.64
CA ASP A 48 -11.68 -4.56 0.53
C ASP A 48 -11.00 -5.81 -0.05
N ALA A 49 -9.67 -5.83 -0.09
CA ALA A 49 -8.88 -6.94 -0.64
C ALA A 49 -8.54 -8.02 0.41
N GLY A 50 -9.01 -7.87 1.66
CA GLY A 50 -8.72 -8.80 2.75
C GLY A 50 -7.25 -8.82 3.17
N HIS A 51 -6.52 -7.73 2.97
CA HIS A 51 -5.16 -7.54 3.48
C HIS A 51 -5.17 -6.80 4.81
N GLN A 52 -4.09 -6.92 5.58
CA GLN A 52 -3.96 -6.21 6.85
C GLN A 52 -3.02 -5.02 6.69
N LEU A 53 -3.51 -3.83 7.02
CA LEU A 53 -2.64 -2.67 7.21
C LEU A 53 -2.02 -2.76 8.61
N VAL A 54 -0.72 -3.00 8.67
CA VAL A 54 0.05 -3.22 9.90
C VAL A 54 0.53 -1.90 10.50
N GLU A 55 1.01 -0.99 9.64
CA GLU A 55 1.57 0.28 10.07
C GLU A 55 1.33 1.35 9.02
N THR A 56 1.11 2.58 9.48
CA THR A 56 1.10 3.80 8.66
C THR A 56 2.05 4.81 9.27
N SER A 57 2.94 5.37 8.46
CA SER A 57 3.94 6.33 8.88
C SER A 57 4.00 7.50 7.89
N ALA A 58 3.99 8.73 8.40
CA ALA A 58 4.29 9.90 7.59
C ALA A 58 5.79 9.94 7.27
N VAL A 59 6.13 10.30 6.03
CA VAL A 59 7.52 10.46 5.60
C VAL A 59 7.67 11.82 4.91
N SER A 60 8.91 12.26 4.72
CA SER A 60 9.17 13.52 4.00
C SER A 60 8.56 13.47 2.59
N GLY A 61 7.54 14.31 2.35
CA GLY A 61 6.87 14.43 1.06
C GLY A 61 5.82 13.35 0.74
N GLY A 62 5.40 12.53 1.70
CA GLY A 62 4.37 11.52 1.45
C GLY A 62 4.08 10.59 2.63
N HIS A 63 3.67 9.37 2.30
CA HIS A 63 3.22 8.38 3.26
C HIS A 63 3.83 7.02 2.97
N ARG A 64 4.02 6.25 4.05
CA ARG A 64 4.49 4.88 4.00
C ARG A 64 3.51 3.97 4.74
N PHE A 65 3.24 2.80 4.16
CA PHE A 65 2.28 1.82 4.67
C PHE A 65 2.92 0.44 4.70
N LEU A 66 2.88 -0.26 5.84
CA LEU A 66 3.24 -1.67 5.93
C LEU A 66 1.97 -2.49 5.77
N VAL A 67 1.90 -3.27 4.70
CA VAL A 67 0.76 -4.14 4.40
C VAL A 67 1.19 -5.59 4.53
N GLU A 68 0.42 -6.38 5.27
CA GLU A 68 0.53 -7.83 5.29
C GLU A 68 -0.50 -8.44 4.32
N ARG A 69 -0.01 -9.27 3.41
CA ARG A 69 -0.84 -10.00 2.45
C ARG A 69 -1.74 -10.97 3.22
N GLY A 70 -3.06 -10.80 3.10
CA GLY A 70 -4.03 -11.75 3.67
C GLY A 70 -4.02 -13.12 2.99
N ALA A 71 -5.01 -13.96 3.32
CA ALA A 71 -5.21 -15.26 2.67
C ALA A 71 -5.56 -15.12 1.18
#